data_AF-A0A944Q5W8-F1
#
_entry.id   AF-A0A944Q5W8-F1
#
_cell.length_a   1.000
_cell.length_b   1.000
_cell.length_c   1.000
_cell.angle_alpha   90.00
_cell.angle_beta   90.00
_cell.angle_gamma   90.00
#
_symmetry.space_group_name_H-M   'P 1'
#
loop_
_entity.id
_entity.type
_entity.pdbx_description
1 polymer ?
#
loop_
_entity_poly.entity_id
_entity_poly.type
_entity_poly.pdbx_seq_one_letter_code
_entity_poly.pdbx_strand_id
1 'polypeptide(L)'
;MHVNRSTRSRKRAAATLAVAAMLGSLATATGSAATAAPKDAAKGVSKAAPKAPAPPPADCSAAYRIEQKLDGGTTWGMCWSYDSDAGLVLEKVSYQPKGEPKPIRVLTSGKLAQVHVPYDNGKEEFDDLTTYGFGYGLQNLKPNECPGGTIRTVKVAEVGNVKGLCTTTRARGHAYRLANDEGTKVWQAQGKDLLVYTVNKVSWYEYITEWRFSSDGTISANVGATGSLSPGDYDATDGRGWPIGKGARDYATSHSHNVFWRLNFGLDGSSKNRVEQYDSKVTPPTGNGKPKTKTTRTPITKELAGDAKSMRWWRMVSATGKNKDGHARSYEIVPGPTNKHPGRSFTKHDLYFTDYRKCEQFASNNIRNCGTNAPDSVDKWVNGEPLKNPITWVNIGFHHIARDEDQQPMPVHWQGFQLAARDVTAMNPLTPADLAGQNGRYE
;
A
#
# COMPACT_ATOMS: atom_id res chain seq x y z
N MET A 1 -21.22 -0.95 69.05
CA MET A 1 -22.00 0.24 68.66
C MET A 1 -22.49 0.06 67.24
N HIS A 2 -23.79 -0.16 67.08
CA HIS A 2 -24.50 -0.32 65.81
C HIS A 2 -25.17 0.99 65.42
N VAL A 3 -24.96 1.45 64.17
CA VAL A 3 -25.92 2.29 63.40
C VAL A 3 -25.70 1.93 61.91
N ASN A 4 -26.40 0.96 61.34
CA ASN A 4 -27.68 1.01 60.62
C ASN A 4 -27.73 1.82 59.30
N ARG A 5 -27.78 1.05 58.19
CA ARG A 5 -28.58 1.18 56.94
C ARG A 5 -29.08 2.56 56.51
N SER A 6 -28.93 2.86 55.21
CA SER A 6 -30.07 2.83 54.27
C SER A 6 -29.66 2.98 52.80
N THR A 7 -30.03 1.97 52.03
CA THR A 7 -30.10 1.92 50.57
C THR A 7 -31.33 2.70 50.07
N ARG A 8 -31.24 3.34 48.90
CA ARG A 8 -32.42 3.72 48.11
C ARG A 8 -32.18 3.45 46.63
N SER A 9 -32.88 2.41 46.15
CA SER A 9 -33.18 2.22 44.75
C SER A 9 -34.28 3.18 44.30
N ARG A 10 -34.28 3.59 43.03
CA ARG A 10 -35.49 4.06 42.36
C ARG A 10 -35.64 3.35 41.02
N LYS A 11 -36.86 2.86 40.83
CA LYS A 11 -37.36 2.06 39.72
C LYS A 11 -37.69 2.93 38.50
N ARG A 12 -37.58 2.24 37.35
CA ARG A 12 -38.30 2.35 36.07
C ARG A 12 -39.47 3.35 35.99
N ALA A 13 -39.53 4.06 34.86
CA ALA A 13 -40.78 4.42 34.19
C ALA A 13 -40.67 4.03 32.71
N ALA A 14 -41.66 3.28 32.25
CA ALA A 14 -41.91 2.95 30.85
C ALA A 14 -42.84 4.01 30.26
N ALA A 15 -42.71 4.30 28.97
CA ALA A 15 -43.75 4.95 28.18
C ALA A 15 -43.84 4.24 26.82
N THR A 16 -45.06 3.83 26.48
CA THR A 16 -45.46 3.07 25.30
C THR A 16 -46.32 3.92 24.35
N LEU A 17 -46.18 3.61 23.07
CA LEU A 17 -47.10 3.75 21.93
C LEU A 17 -47.52 5.14 21.40
N ALA A 18 -47.28 5.34 20.09
CA ALA A 18 -48.35 5.61 19.13
C ALA A 18 -47.96 5.12 17.72
N VAL A 19 -48.93 4.49 17.06
CA VAL A 19 -48.94 3.91 15.72
C VAL A 19 -49.50 4.93 14.73
N ALA A 20 -49.01 4.95 13.49
CA ALA A 20 -49.80 5.38 12.34
C ALA A 20 -49.33 4.64 11.08
N ALA A 21 -50.25 3.85 10.51
CA ALA A 21 -50.16 3.23 9.19
C ALA A 21 -51.03 4.02 8.21
N MET A 22 -50.65 4.08 6.93
CA MET A 22 -51.62 4.11 5.82
C MET A 22 -51.04 3.46 4.56
N LEU A 23 -51.93 2.67 3.93
CA LEU A 23 -51.82 1.83 2.74
C LEU A 23 -51.90 2.66 1.45
N GLY A 24 -51.26 2.22 0.36
CA GLY A 24 -51.92 1.57 -0.79
C GLY A 24 -51.40 2.26 -2.07
N SER A 25 -51.19 1.65 -3.24
CA SER A 25 -51.95 0.60 -3.92
C SER A 25 -51.14 0.00 -5.08
N LEU A 26 -51.46 -1.26 -5.41
CA LEU A 26 -51.00 -2.02 -6.59
C LEU A 26 -51.53 -1.45 -7.92
N ALA A 27 -50.78 -1.68 -9.00
CA ALA A 27 -51.36 -2.02 -10.31
C ALA A 27 -50.39 -2.90 -11.11
N THR A 28 -50.83 -4.12 -11.42
CA THR A 28 -50.28 -5.05 -12.40
C THR A 28 -50.90 -4.76 -13.78
N ALA A 29 -50.12 -4.85 -14.86
CA ALA A 29 -50.67 -5.08 -16.19
C ALA A 29 -49.66 -5.87 -17.05
N THR A 30 -50.10 -7.08 -17.40
CA THR A 30 -49.60 -8.00 -18.41
C THR A 30 -49.84 -7.46 -19.83
N GLY A 31 -48.94 -7.77 -20.77
CA GLY A 31 -49.16 -7.52 -22.20
C GLY A 31 -48.23 -8.37 -23.07
N SER A 32 -48.82 -9.36 -23.74
CA SER A 32 -48.16 -10.34 -24.60
C SER A 32 -47.88 -9.84 -26.03
N ALA A 33 -46.89 -10.48 -26.64
CA ALA A 33 -46.54 -10.64 -28.06
C ALA A 33 -47.45 -10.05 -29.17
N ALA A 34 -46.81 -9.43 -30.18
CA ALA A 34 -47.14 -9.68 -31.59
C ALA A 34 -45.98 -9.30 -32.52
N THR A 35 -45.71 -10.22 -33.43
CA THR A 35 -44.80 -10.23 -34.58
C THR A 35 -45.17 -9.21 -35.67
N ALA A 36 -44.19 -8.53 -36.24
CA ALA A 36 -44.23 -8.06 -37.63
C ALA A 36 -42.83 -7.71 -38.17
N ALA A 37 -42.34 -8.54 -39.08
CA ALA A 37 -41.42 -8.17 -40.16
C ALA A 37 -42.13 -8.60 -41.47
N PRO A 38 -41.67 -8.23 -42.69
CA PRO A 38 -40.48 -7.46 -43.05
C PRO A 38 -40.76 -6.37 -44.13
N LYS A 39 -39.82 -5.45 -44.40
CA LYS A 39 -39.51 -5.00 -45.77
C LYS A 39 -38.04 -4.59 -45.88
N ASP A 40 -37.41 -5.15 -46.90
CA ASP A 40 -36.02 -5.00 -47.30
C ASP A 40 -35.61 -3.56 -47.61
N ALA A 41 -34.44 -3.16 -47.11
CA ALA A 41 -33.60 -2.18 -47.76
C ALA A 41 -32.14 -2.62 -47.62
N ALA A 42 -31.56 -3.00 -48.75
CA ALA A 42 -30.21 -3.50 -48.87
C ALA A 42 -29.14 -2.40 -48.78
N LYS A 43 -27.94 -2.83 -48.39
CA LYS A 43 -26.60 -2.28 -48.63
C LYS A 43 -26.05 -1.24 -47.64
N GLY A 44 -25.11 -1.72 -46.83
CA GLY A 44 -24.12 -0.92 -46.12
C GLY A 44 -23.34 -1.74 -45.10
N VAL A 45 -22.55 -2.74 -45.55
CA VAL A 45 -21.66 -3.48 -44.62
C VAL A 45 -20.48 -2.58 -44.27
N SER A 46 -20.60 -1.79 -43.20
CA SER A 46 -19.44 -1.23 -42.52
C SER A 46 -18.73 -2.37 -41.81
N LYS A 47 -17.56 -2.79 -42.30
CA LYS A 47 -16.66 -3.67 -41.55
C LYS A 47 -16.34 -2.99 -40.23
N ALA A 48 -16.87 -3.52 -39.12
CA ALA A 48 -16.41 -3.17 -37.79
C ALA A 48 -14.90 -3.47 -37.74
N ALA A 49 -14.10 -2.44 -37.45
CA ALA A 49 -12.69 -2.62 -37.17
C ALA A 49 -12.54 -3.68 -36.06
N PRO A 50 -11.62 -4.65 -36.18
CA PRO A 50 -11.42 -5.65 -35.15
C PRO A 50 -11.11 -4.91 -33.84
N LYS A 51 -11.97 -5.11 -32.85
CA LYS A 51 -11.75 -4.64 -31.48
C LYS A 51 -10.38 -5.16 -31.06
N ALA A 52 -9.45 -4.26 -30.78
CA ALA A 52 -8.11 -4.62 -30.32
C ALA A 52 -8.23 -5.65 -29.20
N PRO A 53 -7.45 -6.75 -29.22
CA PRO A 53 -7.52 -7.75 -28.17
C PRO A 53 -7.25 -7.05 -26.84
N ALA A 54 -8.15 -7.27 -25.88
CA ALA A 54 -7.97 -6.82 -24.51
C ALA A 54 -6.58 -7.29 -24.02
N PRO A 55 -5.90 -6.50 -23.19
CA PRO A 55 -4.62 -6.91 -22.63
C PRO A 55 -4.74 -8.30 -21.98
N PRO A 56 -3.69 -9.15 -22.05
CA PRO A 56 -3.74 -10.45 -21.40
C PRO A 56 -4.10 -10.22 -19.93
N PRO A 57 -5.11 -10.94 -19.40
CA PRO A 57 -5.57 -10.74 -18.03
C PRO A 57 -4.41 -10.85 -17.04
N ALA A 58 -4.54 -10.22 -15.88
CA ALA A 58 -3.95 -10.84 -14.70
C ALA A 58 -4.58 -12.25 -14.62
N ASP A 59 -3.81 -13.36 -14.65
CA ASP A 59 -4.36 -14.73 -14.77
C ASP A 59 -5.06 -15.19 -13.48
N CYS A 60 -5.99 -14.40 -12.98
CA CYS A 60 -6.94 -14.71 -11.92
C CYS A 60 -8.36 -14.54 -12.47
N SER A 61 -9.33 -15.14 -11.80
CA SER A 61 -10.74 -14.99 -12.19
C SER A 61 -11.21 -13.53 -12.03
N ALA A 62 -12.29 -13.16 -12.72
CA ALA A 62 -12.85 -11.81 -12.68
C ALA A 62 -13.19 -11.32 -11.25
N ALA A 63 -13.48 -12.22 -10.32
CA ALA A 63 -13.76 -11.89 -8.93
C ALA A 63 -12.53 -11.30 -8.20
N TYR A 64 -11.34 -11.78 -8.56
CA TYR A 64 -10.06 -11.39 -7.96
C TYR A 64 -9.29 -10.33 -8.75
N ARG A 65 -9.84 -9.90 -9.88
CA ARG A 65 -9.18 -8.91 -10.74
C ARG A 65 -9.59 -7.48 -10.37
N ILE A 66 -8.60 -6.61 -10.30
CA ILE A 66 -8.77 -5.15 -10.26
C ILE A 66 -8.13 -4.59 -11.53
N GLU A 67 -8.91 -3.81 -12.27
CA GLU A 67 -8.44 -3.06 -13.43
C GLU A 67 -9.04 -1.66 -13.35
N GLN A 68 -8.19 -0.64 -13.35
CA GLN A 68 -8.61 0.75 -13.25
C GLN A 68 -7.87 1.58 -14.28
N LYS A 69 -8.64 2.23 -15.16
CA LYS A 69 -8.13 3.31 -15.99
C LYS A 69 -8.22 4.61 -15.21
N LEU A 70 -7.10 5.32 -15.10
CA LEU A 70 -6.97 6.61 -14.43
C LEU A 70 -6.97 7.75 -15.47
N ASP A 71 -7.01 8.97 -14.94
CA ASP A 71 -6.89 10.18 -15.75
C ASP A 71 -5.57 10.17 -16.53
N GLY A 72 -5.56 10.77 -17.73
CA GLY A 72 -4.41 10.73 -18.63
C GLY A 72 -4.29 9.42 -19.44
N GLY A 73 -5.17 8.44 -19.23
CA GLY A 73 -5.27 7.23 -20.07
C GLY A 73 -4.44 6.04 -19.58
N THR A 74 -3.74 6.20 -18.46
CA THR A 74 -3.03 5.15 -17.75
C THR A 74 -3.99 4.08 -17.24
N THR A 75 -3.62 2.80 -17.33
CA THR A 75 -4.37 1.68 -16.74
C THR A 75 -3.50 0.88 -15.79
N TRP A 76 -4.01 0.62 -14.59
CA TRP A 76 -3.44 -0.34 -13.64
C TRP A 76 -4.26 -1.63 -13.66
N GLY A 77 -3.57 -2.76 -13.68
CA GLY A 77 -4.19 -4.08 -13.61
C GLY A 77 -3.48 -4.98 -12.61
N MET A 78 -4.23 -5.72 -11.80
CA MET A 78 -3.69 -6.61 -10.76
C MET A 78 -4.70 -7.69 -10.37
N CYS A 79 -4.20 -8.71 -9.69
CA CYS A 79 -5.01 -9.63 -8.90
C CYS A 79 -4.91 -9.24 -7.42
N TRP A 80 -5.95 -9.52 -6.65
CA TRP A 80 -5.90 -9.50 -5.21
C TRP A 80 -6.15 -10.92 -4.66
N SER A 81 -5.48 -11.24 -3.57
CA SER A 81 -5.78 -12.39 -2.73
C SER A 81 -5.73 -11.96 -1.26
N TYR A 82 -6.13 -12.86 -0.38
CA TYR A 82 -6.17 -12.60 1.06
C TYR A 82 -5.50 -13.75 1.80
N ASP A 83 -4.37 -13.47 2.43
CA ASP A 83 -3.58 -14.40 3.24
C ASP A 83 -4.10 -14.37 4.69
N SER A 84 -4.21 -15.54 5.33
CA SER A 84 -4.74 -15.68 6.69
C SER A 84 -3.93 -14.94 7.75
N ASP A 85 -2.66 -14.66 7.46
CA ASP A 85 -1.72 -14.02 8.37
C ASP A 85 -1.46 -12.58 7.89
N ALA A 86 -1.01 -12.42 6.63
CA ALA A 86 -0.61 -11.12 6.07
C ALA A 86 -1.76 -10.20 5.63
N GLY A 87 -2.99 -10.71 5.53
CA GLY A 87 -4.14 -9.96 5.01
C GLY A 87 -4.05 -9.73 3.50
N LEU A 88 -4.21 -8.48 3.05
CA LEU A 88 -4.24 -8.12 1.63
C LEU A 88 -2.91 -8.43 0.93
N VAL A 89 -2.99 -9.20 -0.15
CA VAL A 89 -1.87 -9.46 -1.08
C VAL A 89 -2.26 -8.99 -2.47
N LEU A 90 -1.42 -8.17 -3.09
CA LEU A 90 -1.56 -7.77 -4.50
C LEU A 90 -0.60 -8.56 -5.36
N GLU A 91 -1.10 -9.13 -6.44
CA GLU A 91 -0.37 -10.02 -7.32
C GLU A 91 -0.45 -9.57 -8.77
N LYS A 92 0.57 -9.91 -9.56
CA LYS A 92 0.62 -9.66 -11.01
C LYS A 92 0.36 -8.19 -11.38
N VAL A 93 0.79 -7.27 -10.53
CA VAL A 93 0.61 -5.82 -10.70
C VAL A 93 1.23 -5.39 -12.02
N SER A 94 0.46 -4.65 -12.82
CA SER A 94 0.85 -4.18 -14.14
C SER A 94 0.43 -2.73 -14.35
N TYR A 95 1.28 -2.01 -15.07
CA TYR A 95 1.16 -0.61 -15.39
C TYR A 95 1.13 -0.42 -16.90
N GLN A 96 0.11 0.24 -17.43
CA GLN A 96 0.02 0.59 -18.84
C GLN A 96 -0.20 2.10 -19.00
N PRO A 97 0.86 2.89 -19.21
CA PRO A 97 0.70 4.31 -19.50
C PRO A 97 0.12 4.53 -20.89
N LYS A 98 -0.42 5.73 -21.12
CA LYS A 98 -0.96 6.13 -22.43
C LYS A 98 0.14 6.02 -23.50
N GLY A 99 -0.11 5.18 -24.50
CA GLY A 99 0.81 4.98 -25.63
C GLY A 99 1.75 3.77 -25.52
N GLU A 100 1.70 3.00 -24.44
CA GLU A 100 2.31 1.67 -24.39
C GLU A 100 1.32 0.61 -24.93
N PRO A 101 1.73 -0.23 -25.89
CA PRO A 101 0.82 -1.15 -26.58
C PRO A 101 0.38 -2.34 -25.70
N LYS A 102 1.13 -2.65 -24.64
CA LYS A 102 0.87 -3.76 -23.73
C LYS A 102 1.16 -3.32 -22.29
N PRO A 103 0.49 -3.90 -21.28
CA PRO A 103 0.82 -3.67 -19.88
C PRO A 103 2.25 -4.11 -19.55
N ILE A 104 2.93 -3.29 -18.76
CA ILE A 104 4.24 -3.56 -18.20
C ILE A 104 4.03 -4.25 -16.85
N ARG A 105 4.54 -5.47 -16.67
CA ARG A 105 4.51 -6.11 -15.35
C ARG A 105 5.46 -5.37 -14.40
N VAL A 106 5.02 -5.16 -13.16
CA VAL A 106 5.76 -4.44 -12.12
C VAL A 106 6.10 -5.36 -10.94
N LEU A 107 5.07 -5.83 -10.23
CA LEU A 107 5.22 -6.75 -9.10
C LEU A 107 4.61 -8.10 -9.45
N THR A 108 5.33 -9.17 -9.16
CA THR A 108 4.76 -10.51 -9.06
C THR A 108 3.84 -10.58 -7.85
N SER A 109 4.28 -10.07 -6.71
CA SER A 109 3.48 -9.95 -5.49
C SER A 109 3.99 -8.84 -4.57
N GLY A 110 3.09 -8.18 -3.83
CA GLY A 110 3.39 -7.25 -2.74
C GLY A 110 2.42 -7.46 -1.58
N LYS A 111 2.94 -7.49 -0.35
CA LYS A 111 2.15 -7.66 0.89
C LYS A 111 2.87 -7.11 2.11
N LEU A 112 2.15 -6.99 3.22
CA LEU A 112 2.78 -6.88 4.54
C LEU A 112 3.54 -8.17 4.88
N ALA A 113 4.62 -8.00 5.62
CA ALA A 113 5.52 -9.06 6.05
C ALA A 113 5.69 -9.14 7.57
N GLN A 114 5.42 -8.06 8.31
CA GLN A 114 5.22 -8.07 9.76
C GLN A 114 4.69 -6.71 10.21
N VAL A 115 4.00 -6.68 11.35
CA VAL A 115 3.83 -5.48 12.17
C VAL A 115 4.34 -5.86 13.56
N HIS A 116 5.52 -5.33 13.91
CA HIS A 116 6.22 -5.66 15.15
C HIS A 116 6.10 -4.50 16.15
N VAL A 117 5.48 -4.77 17.29
CA VAL A 117 5.08 -3.78 18.30
C VAL A 117 5.73 -4.06 19.67
N PRO A 118 6.96 -3.58 19.92
CA PRO A 118 7.59 -3.64 21.23
C PRO A 118 7.15 -2.45 22.09
N TYR A 119 6.82 -2.72 23.35
CA TYR A 119 6.55 -1.69 24.35
C TYR A 119 7.84 -1.27 25.05
N ASP A 120 7.97 0.03 25.36
CA ASP A 120 9.20 0.60 25.91
C ASP A 120 9.49 0.12 27.35
N ASN A 121 8.49 -0.48 28.00
CA ASN A 121 8.65 -1.13 29.30
C ASN A 121 9.43 -2.46 29.23
N GLY A 122 9.64 -3.01 28.03
CA GLY A 122 10.32 -4.27 27.76
C GLY A 122 9.57 -5.54 28.18
N LYS A 123 8.29 -5.43 28.54
CA LYS A 123 7.47 -6.56 29.00
C LYS A 123 6.66 -7.17 27.86
N GLU A 124 6.08 -6.33 27.00
CA GLU A 124 5.25 -6.75 25.88
C GLU A 124 5.93 -6.53 24.52
N GLU A 125 5.81 -7.52 23.63
CA GLU A 125 6.30 -7.48 22.26
C GLU A 125 5.35 -8.31 21.39
N PHE A 126 4.79 -7.69 20.35
CA PHE A 126 3.78 -8.31 19.50
C PHE A 126 4.25 -8.43 18.06
N ASP A 127 4.13 -9.63 17.48
CA ASP A 127 4.18 -9.86 16.04
C ASP A 127 2.75 -10.05 15.53
N ASP A 128 2.10 -8.98 15.11
CA ASP A 128 0.65 -8.98 14.90
C ASP A 128 0.22 -9.93 13.78
N LEU A 129 1.03 -10.04 12.72
CA LEU A 129 0.70 -10.86 11.56
C LEU A 129 0.81 -12.36 11.87
N THR A 130 1.89 -12.76 12.54
CA THR A 130 2.24 -14.18 12.69
C THR A 130 1.75 -14.79 14.00
N THR A 131 1.47 -13.96 15.02
CA THR A 131 1.10 -14.44 16.37
C THR A 131 -0.33 -14.05 16.76
N TYR A 132 -0.80 -12.85 16.40
CA TYR A 132 -2.03 -12.27 16.96
C TYR A 132 -3.21 -12.18 15.98
N GLY A 133 -3.13 -12.91 14.87
CA GLY A 133 -4.28 -13.15 13.99
C GLY A 133 -4.72 -11.93 13.16
N PHE A 134 -3.78 -11.08 12.74
CA PHE A 134 -4.04 -9.92 11.88
C PHE A 134 -5.01 -10.19 10.73
N GLY A 135 -4.77 -11.25 9.94
CA GLY A 135 -5.61 -11.60 8.80
C GLY A 135 -7.03 -12.03 9.20
N TYR A 136 -7.21 -12.70 10.33
CA TYR A 136 -8.53 -13.03 10.89
C TYR A 136 -9.31 -11.78 11.34
N GLY A 137 -8.58 -10.73 11.72
CA GLY A 137 -9.13 -9.45 12.16
C GLY A 137 -9.79 -8.58 11.08
N LEU A 138 -10.06 -9.07 9.87
CA LEU A 138 -10.66 -8.27 8.80
C LEU A 138 -12.03 -7.69 9.21
N GLN A 139 -12.20 -6.39 9.02
CA GLN A 139 -13.44 -5.69 9.39
C GLN A 139 -14.40 -5.56 8.19
N ASN A 140 -15.71 -5.53 8.49
CA ASN A 140 -16.72 -5.18 7.51
C ASN A 140 -16.72 -3.66 7.29
N LEU A 141 -16.46 -3.25 6.05
CA LEU A 141 -16.50 -1.86 5.64
C LEU A 141 -17.94 -1.42 5.33
N LYS A 142 -18.30 -0.24 5.81
CA LYS A 142 -19.52 0.47 5.41
C LYS A 142 -19.27 1.27 4.12
N PRO A 143 -20.31 1.59 3.34
CA PRO A 143 -20.15 2.33 2.08
C PRO A 143 -19.42 3.68 2.22
N ASN A 144 -19.60 4.40 3.32
CA ASN A 144 -18.91 5.66 3.60
C ASN A 144 -17.41 5.49 3.90
N GLU A 145 -16.98 4.29 4.28
CA GLU A 145 -15.57 3.94 4.45
C GLU A 145 -14.89 3.63 3.11
N CYS A 146 -15.63 3.54 1.99
CA CYS A 146 -15.11 3.32 0.64
C CYS A 146 -15.79 4.29 -0.36
N PRO A 147 -15.64 5.61 -0.17
CA PRO A 147 -16.41 6.61 -0.92
C PRO A 147 -16.12 6.52 -2.42
N GLY A 148 -17.19 6.43 -3.23
CA GLY A 148 -17.10 6.30 -4.70
C GLY A 148 -16.49 4.98 -5.19
N GLY A 149 -16.24 4.03 -4.29
CA GLY A 149 -15.57 2.77 -4.58
C GLY A 149 -16.49 1.56 -4.58
N THR A 150 -15.86 0.40 -4.73
CA THR A 150 -16.49 -0.91 -4.61
C THR A 150 -15.94 -1.63 -3.39
N ILE A 151 -16.82 -2.18 -2.56
CA ILE A 151 -16.46 -3.06 -1.45
C ILE A 151 -16.67 -4.51 -1.89
N ARG A 152 -15.59 -5.29 -1.94
CA ARG A 152 -15.62 -6.72 -2.29
C ARG A 152 -15.73 -7.57 -1.04
N THR A 153 -16.38 -8.72 -1.20
CA THR A 153 -16.43 -9.76 -0.17
C THR A 153 -15.16 -10.60 -0.24
N VAL A 154 -14.53 -10.77 0.91
CA VAL A 154 -13.34 -11.57 1.14
C VAL A 154 -13.74 -12.80 1.96
N LYS A 155 -13.30 -13.99 1.55
CA LYS A 155 -13.46 -15.20 2.34
C LYS A 155 -12.27 -15.32 3.29
N VAL A 156 -12.51 -15.13 4.58
CA VAL A 156 -11.51 -15.24 5.64
C VAL A 156 -11.66 -16.62 6.28
N ALA A 157 -10.54 -17.33 6.45
CA ALA A 157 -10.54 -18.64 7.11
C ALA A 157 -11.16 -18.51 8.51
N GLU A 158 -11.98 -19.48 8.91
CA GLU A 158 -12.63 -19.57 10.24
C GLU A 158 -13.62 -18.43 10.61
N VAL A 159 -13.58 -17.29 9.90
CA VAL A 159 -14.47 -16.14 10.10
C VAL A 159 -15.62 -16.14 9.08
N GLY A 160 -15.37 -16.54 7.84
CA GLY A 160 -16.35 -16.56 6.76
C GLY A 160 -16.27 -15.35 5.83
N ASN A 161 -17.41 -14.89 5.33
CA ASN A 161 -17.47 -13.83 4.33
C ASN A 161 -17.49 -12.44 4.99
N VAL A 162 -16.50 -11.61 4.68
CA VAL A 162 -16.35 -10.25 5.20
C VAL A 162 -16.34 -9.25 4.04
N LYS A 163 -17.14 -8.19 4.11
CA LYS A 163 -17.10 -7.08 3.12
C LYS A 163 -15.92 -6.15 3.41
N GLY A 164 -14.70 -6.64 3.23
CA GLY A 164 -13.50 -6.03 3.80
C GLY A 164 -12.51 -5.38 2.83
N LEU A 165 -12.70 -5.51 1.52
CA LEU A 165 -11.77 -4.97 0.52
C LEU A 165 -12.37 -3.78 -0.23
N CYS A 166 -11.85 -2.58 -0.01
CA CYS A 166 -12.22 -1.41 -0.79
C CYS A 166 -11.32 -1.25 -2.02
N THR A 167 -11.94 -0.87 -3.14
CA THR A 167 -11.25 -0.37 -4.33
C THR A 167 -11.92 0.94 -4.76
N THR A 168 -11.20 2.05 -4.76
CA THR A 168 -11.73 3.38 -5.12
C THR A 168 -10.69 4.23 -5.84
N THR A 169 -11.07 5.42 -6.28
CA THR A 169 -10.12 6.44 -6.75
C THR A 169 -10.20 7.69 -5.93
N ARG A 170 -9.07 8.38 -5.73
CA ARG A 170 -9.00 9.65 -5.01
C ARG A 170 -8.19 10.67 -5.79
N ALA A 171 -8.59 11.94 -5.73
CA ALA A 171 -7.80 13.04 -6.29
C ALA A 171 -6.47 13.16 -5.55
N ARG A 172 -5.37 13.31 -6.30
CA ARG A 172 -4.01 13.52 -5.76
C ARG A 172 -3.53 14.97 -5.87
N GLY A 173 -4.33 15.85 -6.50
CA GLY A 173 -3.91 17.20 -6.86
C GLY A 173 -3.16 17.22 -8.19
N HIS A 174 -2.22 18.14 -8.37
CA HIS A 174 -1.50 18.29 -9.64
C HIS A 174 -0.74 17.02 -10.03
N ALA A 175 -0.99 16.53 -11.25
CA ALA A 175 -0.16 15.53 -11.89
C ALA A 175 1.12 16.16 -12.46
N TYR A 176 1.00 17.34 -13.07
CA TYR A 176 2.11 18.20 -13.46
C TYR A 176 1.61 19.63 -13.69
N ARG A 177 2.54 20.58 -13.71
CA ARG A 177 2.34 21.97 -14.16
C ARG A 177 3.63 22.50 -14.77
N LEU A 178 3.54 23.08 -15.96
CA LEU A 178 4.61 23.77 -16.67
C LEU A 178 4.02 25.05 -17.29
N ALA A 179 4.73 26.17 -17.18
CA ALA A 179 4.45 27.37 -17.96
C ALA A 179 5.61 27.59 -18.93
N ASN A 180 5.36 28.18 -20.11
CA ASN A 180 6.44 28.73 -20.92
C ASN A 180 7.07 29.95 -20.25
N ASP A 181 8.21 30.40 -20.77
CA ASP A 181 9.00 31.49 -20.18
C ASP A 181 8.22 32.81 -20.13
N GLU A 182 7.37 33.07 -21.12
CA GLU A 182 6.50 34.26 -21.13
C GLU A 182 5.27 34.13 -20.22
N GLY A 183 5.00 32.95 -19.67
CA GLY A 183 3.83 32.67 -18.84
C GLY A 183 2.48 32.70 -19.58
N THR A 184 2.48 32.85 -20.91
CA THR A 184 1.29 32.96 -21.75
C THR A 184 0.61 31.61 -22.03
N LYS A 185 1.34 30.50 -21.88
CA LYS A 185 0.85 29.13 -22.05
C LYS A 185 1.18 28.29 -20.84
N VAL A 186 0.17 27.58 -20.32
CA VAL A 186 0.33 26.65 -19.19
C VAL A 186 -0.13 25.26 -19.60
N TRP A 187 0.74 24.28 -19.42
CA TRP A 187 0.40 22.86 -19.46
C TRP A 187 0.20 22.37 -18.04
N GLN A 188 -0.99 21.87 -17.73
CA GLN A 188 -1.27 21.29 -16.42
C GLN A 188 -2.27 20.14 -16.51
N ALA A 189 -2.20 19.24 -15.53
CA ALA A 189 -3.22 18.23 -15.31
C ALA A 189 -3.40 17.96 -13.82
N GLN A 190 -4.61 17.56 -13.42
CA GLN A 190 -4.87 16.95 -12.12
C GLN A 190 -4.68 15.43 -12.24
N GLY A 191 -4.27 14.79 -11.15
CA GLY A 191 -4.07 13.35 -11.06
C GLY A 191 -5.07 12.71 -10.11
N LYS A 192 -5.29 11.41 -10.33
CA LYS A 192 -5.98 10.52 -9.42
C LYS A 192 -5.12 9.31 -9.12
N ASP A 193 -5.31 8.76 -7.93
CA ASP A 193 -4.76 7.48 -7.53
C ASP A 193 -5.88 6.45 -7.48
N LEU A 194 -5.59 5.22 -7.90
CA LEU A 194 -6.35 4.03 -7.52
C LEU A 194 -5.93 3.64 -6.10
N LEU A 195 -6.88 3.49 -5.19
CA LEU A 195 -6.67 3.02 -3.82
C LEU A 195 -7.24 1.60 -3.68
N VAL A 196 -6.47 0.70 -3.08
CA VAL A 196 -6.89 -0.65 -2.70
C VAL A 196 -6.51 -0.87 -1.24
N TYR A 197 -7.49 -1.11 -0.37
CA TYR A 197 -7.22 -1.29 1.06
C TYR A 197 -8.18 -2.19 1.81
N THR A 198 -7.70 -2.69 2.94
CA THR A 198 -8.44 -3.43 3.97
C THR A 198 -8.24 -2.77 5.33
N VAL A 199 -9.16 -3.01 6.27
CA VAL A 199 -9.02 -2.62 7.68
C VAL A 199 -9.00 -3.89 8.53
N ASN A 200 -7.94 -4.07 9.31
CA ASN A 200 -7.67 -5.24 10.13
C ASN A 200 -7.58 -4.82 11.60
N LYS A 201 -8.34 -5.48 12.46
CA LYS A 201 -8.32 -5.24 13.91
C LYS A 201 -7.45 -6.29 14.60
N VAL A 202 -6.50 -5.84 15.41
CA VAL A 202 -5.71 -6.69 16.30
C VAL A 202 -5.84 -6.12 17.70
N SER A 203 -6.64 -6.81 18.53
CA SER A 203 -6.97 -6.33 19.88
C SER A 203 -7.52 -4.89 19.86
N TRP A 204 -6.86 -3.93 20.53
CA TRP A 204 -7.26 -2.52 20.59
C TRP A 204 -6.82 -1.69 19.37
N TYR A 205 -5.86 -2.17 18.57
CA TYR A 205 -5.40 -1.47 17.36
C TYR A 205 -6.23 -1.84 16.13
N GLU A 206 -6.29 -0.90 15.20
CA GLU A 206 -6.77 -1.11 13.84
C GLU A 206 -5.72 -0.64 12.84
N TYR A 207 -5.52 -1.44 11.79
CA TYR A 207 -4.53 -1.23 10.75
C TYR A 207 -5.22 -1.13 9.39
N ILE A 208 -5.02 0.00 8.70
CA ILE A 208 -5.48 0.22 7.34
C ILE A 208 -4.34 -0.13 6.40
N THR A 209 -4.37 -1.32 5.79
CA THR A 209 -3.36 -1.72 4.79
C THR A 209 -3.75 -1.16 3.43
N GLU A 210 -3.02 -0.15 2.95
CA GLU A 210 -3.39 0.63 1.77
C GLU A 210 -2.31 0.62 0.69
N TRP A 211 -2.71 0.31 -0.54
CA TRP A 211 -1.91 0.50 -1.74
C TRP A 211 -2.50 1.59 -2.62
N ARG A 212 -1.68 2.55 -3.04
CA ARG A 212 -2.05 3.60 -4.00
C ARG A 212 -1.28 3.44 -5.29
N PHE A 213 -1.96 3.62 -6.42
CA PHE A 213 -1.38 3.51 -7.75
C PHE A 213 -1.69 4.78 -8.55
N SER A 214 -0.66 5.54 -8.91
CA SER A 214 -0.79 6.84 -9.57
C SER A 214 -0.74 6.76 -11.09
N SER A 215 -1.29 7.75 -11.78
CA SER A 215 -1.28 7.84 -13.23
C SER A 215 0.12 7.99 -13.85
N ASP A 216 1.12 8.43 -13.07
CA ASP A 216 2.52 8.57 -13.49
C ASP A 216 3.37 7.31 -13.27
N GLY A 217 2.79 6.24 -12.73
CA GLY A 217 3.48 4.98 -12.49
C GLY A 217 3.93 4.79 -11.04
N THR A 218 3.78 5.80 -10.18
CA THR A 218 4.13 5.69 -8.75
C THR A 218 3.22 4.70 -8.04
N ILE A 219 3.79 3.89 -7.14
CA ILE A 219 3.07 3.01 -6.23
C ILE A 219 3.39 3.46 -4.80
N SER A 220 2.39 3.63 -3.94
CA SER A 220 2.60 3.85 -2.51
C SER A 220 2.03 2.68 -1.71
N ALA A 221 2.79 2.19 -0.75
CA ALA A 221 2.35 1.17 0.19
C ALA A 221 2.37 1.78 1.58
N ASN A 222 1.21 1.81 2.24
CA ASN A 222 1.03 2.46 3.53
C ASN A 222 0.31 1.53 4.51
N VAL A 223 0.59 1.73 5.79
CA VAL A 223 -0.22 1.24 6.91
C VAL A 223 -0.66 2.45 7.73
N GLY A 224 -1.97 2.56 7.93
CA GLY A 224 -2.57 3.50 8.86
C GLY A 224 -2.84 2.81 10.20
N ALA A 225 -2.17 3.20 11.29
CA ALA A 225 -2.43 2.71 12.64
C ALA A 225 -3.43 3.63 13.36
N THR A 226 -4.48 3.05 13.94
CA THR A 226 -5.58 3.73 14.66
C THR A 226 -6.18 2.77 15.71
N GLY A 227 -7.40 3.03 16.19
CA GLY A 227 -8.06 2.24 17.22
C GLY A 227 -8.00 2.94 18.57
N SER A 228 -7.49 2.25 19.59
CA SER A 228 -7.33 2.78 20.96
C SER A 228 -5.91 2.52 21.46
N LEU A 229 -5.45 3.31 22.42
CA LEU A 229 -4.27 2.97 23.21
C LEU A 229 -4.50 1.64 23.96
N SER A 230 -3.41 0.98 24.38
CA SER A 230 -3.50 -0.21 25.24
C SER A 230 -4.35 0.08 26.47
N PRO A 231 -5.35 -0.76 26.80
CA PRO A 231 -6.17 -0.58 27.99
C PRO A 231 -5.42 -0.97 29.28
N GLY A 232 -4.23 -1.59 29.18
CA GLY A 232 -3.51 -2.18 30.31
C GLY A 232 -2.39 -1.34 30.90
N ASP A 233 -1.90 -0.31 30.20
CA ASP A 233 -0.55 0.23 30.44
C ASP A 233 -0.56 1.74 30.73
N TYR A 234 -1.20 2.13 31.83
CA TYR A 234 -1.42 3.53 32.25
C TYR A 234 -0.59 3.99 33.47
N ASP A 235 0.46 3.26 33.85
CA ASP A 235 1.29 3.55 35.03
C ASP A 235 2.76 3.92 34.70
N ALA A 236 3.07 4.24 33.44
CA ALA A 236 4.43 4.51 32.96
C ALA A 236 4.97 5.91 33.33
N THR A 237 5.09 6.18 34.64
CA THR A 237 5.54 7.46 35.19
C THR A 237 7.06 7.65 35.16
N ASP A 238 7.83 6.67 34.70
CA ASP A 238 9.30 6.64 34.77
C ASP A 238 10.00 7.07 33.48
N GLY A 239 9.29 7.85 32.64
CA GLY A 239 9.80 8.38 31.37
C GLY A 239 9.58 7.45 30.17
N ARG A 240 9.02 6.25 30.38
CA ARG A 240 8.65 5.30 29.32
C ARG A 240 7.23 5.51 28.79
N GLY A 241 6.53 6.54 29.26
CA GLY A 241 5.17 6.86 28.84
C GLY A 241 4.91 8.35 28.84
N TRP A 242 3.67 8.71 28.52
CA TRP A 242 3.22 10.10 28.48
C TRP A 242 1.94 10.28 29.29
N PRO A 243 1.82 11.36 30.09
CA PRO A 243 0.60 11.64 30.83
C PRO A 243 -0.56 11.90 29.89
N ILE A 244 -1.69 11.27 30.17
CA ILE A 244 -2.94 11.46 29.44
C ILE A 244 -4.10 11.63 30.40
N GLY A 245 -5.19 12.20 29.91
CA GLY A 245 -6.38 12.46 30.68
C GLY A 245 -6.18 13.57 31.73
N LYS A 246 -7.17 13.72 32.61
CA LYS A 246 -7.23 14.86 33.53
C LYS A 246 -6.22 14.72 34.67
N GLY A 247 -5.35 15.71 34.79
CA GLY A 247 -4.47 15.86 35.96
C GLY A 247 -3.32 14.86 36.02
N ALA A 248 -2.89 14.33 34.87
CA ALA A 248 -1.74 13.43 34.74
C ALA A 248 -1.78 12.28 35.76
N ARG A 249 -2.93 11.63 35.89
CA ARG A 249 -3.10 10.44 36.75
C ARG A 249 -2.79 9.14 36.03
N ASP A 250 -2.94 9.15 34.72
CA ASP A 250 -2.74 8.02 33.84
C ASP A 250 -1.59 8.34 32.88
N TYR A 251 -0.69 7.39 32.65
CA TYR A 251 0.49 7.50 31.79
C TYR A 251 0.54 6.34 30.80
N ALA A 252 0.12 6.58 29.57
CA ALA A 252 0.18 5.56 28.53
C ALA A 252 1.62 5.20 28.20
N THR A 253 1.93 3.91 28.23
CA THR A 253 3.25 3.39 27.86
C THR A 253 3.53 3.61 26.38
N SER A 254 4.70 4.21 26.10
CA SER A 254 5.21 4.40 24.75
C SER A 254 5.60 3.05 24.13
N HIS A 255 5.48 2.95 22.82
CA HIS A 255 5.77 1.72 22.08
C HIS A 255 6.15 2.06 20.64
N SER A 256 6.64 1.08 19.88
CA SER A 256 6.97 1.28 18.46
C SER A 256 6.08 0.45 17.54
N HIS A 257 5.82 0.91 16.31
CA HIS A 257 5.25 0.09 15.23
C HIS A 257 6.31 -0.05 14.14
N ASN A 258 6.90 -1.23 14.00
CA ASN A 258 7.87 -1.56 12.96
C ASN A 258 7.16 -2.36 11.88
N VAL A 259 6.82 -1.70 10.78
CA VAL A 259 6.04 -2.29 9.71
C VAL A 259 6.96 -2.74 8.59
N PHE A 260 6.83 -4.01 8.20
CA PHE A 260 7.58 -4.61 7.10
C PHE A 260 6.69 -4.90 5.91
N TRP A 261 7.20 -4.61 4.70
CA TRP A 261 6.61 -5.05 3.44
C TRP A 261 7.56 -5.99 2.71
N ARG A 262 6.99 -6.97 2.00
CA ARG A 262 7.73 -7.89 1.13
C ARG A 262 7.30 -7.66 -0.32
N LEU A 263 8.27 -7.33 -1.18
CA LEU A 263 8.06 -7.02 -2.59
C LEU A 263 8.82 -8.02 -3.46
N ASN A 264 8.07 -8.75 -4.28
CA ASN A 264 8.60 -9.61 -5.32
C ASN A 264 8.39 -8.93 -6.66
N PHE A 265 9.45 -8.32 -7.19
CA PHE A 265 9.39 -7.63 -8.48
C PHE A 265 9.33 -8.64 -9.64
N GLY A 266 8.53 -8.31 -10.64
CA GLY A 266 8.36 -9.08 -11.86
C GLY A 266 8.49 -8.17 -13.08
N LEU A 267 9.45 -7.25 -13.07
CA LEU A 267 9.57 -6.20 -14.09
C LEU A 267 9.64 -6.82 -15.48
N ASP A 268 8.74 -6.35 -16.36
CA ASP A 268 8.61 -6.83 -17.74
C ASP A 268 8.39 -8.36 -17.85
N GLY A 269 7.87 -8.99 -16.80
CA GLY A 269 7.57 -10.42 -16.76
C GLY A 269 8.77 -11.29 -16.38
N SER A 270 9.88 -10.70 -15.95
CA SER A 270 11.09 -11.41 -15.55
C SER A 270 11.29 -11.38 -14.03
N SER A 271 11.68 -12.52 -13.46
CA SER A 271 12.14 -12.63 -12.06
C SER A 271 13.61 -12.24 -11.89
N LYS A 272 14.40 -12.20 -12.97
CA LYS A 272 15.86 -11.99 -12.91
C LYS A 272 16.25 -10.51 -12.74
N ASN A 273 15.48 -9.74 -11.99
CA ASN A 273 15.72 -8.31 -11.78
C ASN A 273 17.07 -8.06 -11.09
N ARG A 274 17.58 -6.83 -11.21
CA ARG A 274 18.84 -6.41 -10.59
C ARG A 274 18.61 -5.30 -9.60
N VAL A 275 19.42 -5.22 -8.56
CA VAL A 275 19.39 -4.14 -7.59
C VAL A 275 20.59 -3.23 -7.81
N GLU A 276 20.36 -1.92 -7.75
CA GLU A 276 21.41 -0.91 -7.88
C GLU A 276 21.30 0.10 -6.76
N GLN A 277 22.43 0.37 -6.11
CA GLN A 277 22.58 1.43 -5.14
C GLN A 277 23.20 2.65 -5.79
N TYR A 278 22.69 3.82 -5.43
CA TYR A 278 23.25 5.11 -5.80
C TYR A 278 23.72 5.80 -4.54
N ASP A 279 24.94 6.32 -4.57
CA ASP A 279 25.52 7.15 -3.51
C ASP A 279 26.06 8.44 -4.14
N SER A 280 25.51 9.59 -3.75
CA SER A 280 26.09 10.89 -4.14
C SER A 280 26.95 11.47 -3.02
N LYS A 281 28.13 11.96 -3.39
CA LYS A 281 29.04 12.68 -2.50
C LYS A 281 29.19 14.12 -2.97
N VAL A 282 28.93 15.05 -2.07
CA VAL A 282 29.22 16.48 -2.27
C VAL A 282 30.66 16.74 -1.86
N THR A 283 31.41 17.42 -2.72
CA THR A 283 32.76 17.92 -2.45
C THR A 283 32.74 19.45 -2.37
N PRO A 284 33.51 20.06 -1.46
CA PRO A 284 33.57 21.51 -1.34
C PRO A 284 34.10 22.17 -2.63
N PRO A 285 33.87 23.48 -2.82
CA PRO A 285 34.45 24.22 -3.93
C PRO A 285 35.97 24.10 -3.97
N THR A 286 36.54 24.16 -5.18
CA THR A 286 37.98 24.35 -5.39
C THR A 286 38.21 25.77 -5.90
N GLY A 287 39.01 26.58 -5.20
CA GLY A 287 39.21 28.01 -5.52
C GLY A 287 37.89 28.78 -5.56
N ASN A 288 37.67 29.56 -6.61
CA ASN A 288 36.44 30.35 -6.83
C ASN A 288 35.26 29.52 -7.40
N GLY A 289 35.38 28.19 -7.45
CA GLY A 289 34.33 27.30 -7.94
C GLY A 289 33.10 27.23 -7.05
N LYS A 290 32.20 26.28 -7.36
CA LYS A 290 31.04 25.91 -6.54
C LYS A 290 31.18 24.46 -6.06
N PRO A 291 30.41 24.01 -5.06
CA PRO A 291 30.40 22.61 -4.64
C PRO A 291 30.07 21.70 -5.84
N LYS A 292 30.65 20.51 -5.85
CA LYS A 292 30.38 19.50 -6.89
C LYS A 292 29.74 18.28 -6.24
N THR A 293 28.85 17.62 -6.97
CA THR A 293 28.25 16.35 -6.55
C THR A 293 28.64 15.28 -7.55
N LYS A 294 29.20 14.16 -7.06
CA LYS A 294 29.46 12.97 -7.88
C LYS A 294 28.63 11.81 -7.36
N THR A 295 27.93 11.14 -8.26
CA THR A 295 27.12 9.95 -7.95
C THR A 295 27.83 8.69 -8.43
N THR A 296 27.96 7.72 -7.54
CA THR A 296 28.43 6.37 -7.84
C THR A 296 27.23 5.43 -7.90
N ARG A 297 27.16 4.61 -8.95
CA ARG A 297 26.18 3.53 -9.11
C ARG A 297 26.87 2.20 -8.85
N THR A 298 26.37 1.45 -7.89
CA THR A 298 26.94 0.16 -7.46
C THR A 298 25.91 -0.94 -7.65
N PRO A 299 26.17 -1.95 -8.50
CA PRO A 299 25.34 -3.15 -8.57
C PRO A 299 25.37 -3.91 -7.24
N ILE A 300 24.21 -4.27 -6.72
CA ILE A 300 24.08 -5.13 -5.54
C ILE A 300 23.83 -6.55 -6.04
N THR A 301 24.86 -7.39 -6.00
CA THR A 301 24.87 -8.75 -6.58
C THR A 301 24.71 -9.85 -5.53
N LYS A 302 24.79 -9.49 -4.26
CA LYS A 302 24.60 -10.36 -3.10
C LYS A 302 23.60 -9.74 -2.16
N GLU A 303 23.00 -10.58 -1.32
CA GLU A 303 22.07 -10.14 -0.29
C GLU A 303 22.69 -9.05 0.59
N LEU A 304 21.87 -8.07 0.94
CA LEU A 304 22.34 -6.87 1.62
C LEU A 304 21.23 -6.27 2.47
N ALA A 305 21.60 -5.87 3.69
CA ALA A 305 20.80 -4.97 4.52
C ALA A 305 21.41 -3.56 4.45
N GLY A 306 20.56 -2.55 4.34
CA GLY A 306 21.02 -1.18 4.09
C GLY A 306 20.08 -0.12 4.61
N ASP A 307 20.66 1.03 4.92
CA ASP A 307 19.95 2.18 5.48
C ASP A 307 19.90 3.35 4.50
N ALA A 308 18.69 3.88 4.31
CA ALA A 308 18.51 5.12 3.61
C ALA A 308 19.26 6.23 4.36
N LYS A 309 19.93 7.08 3.61
CA LYS A 309 20.63 8.25 4.15
C LYS A 309 20.63 9.35 3.11
N SER A 310 21.10 10.53 3.49
CA SER A 310 21.23 11.65 2.56
C SER A 310 21.93 11.23 1.27
N MET A 311 21.23 11.44 0.15
CA MET A 311 21.67 11.12 -1.21
C MET A 311 22.11 9.65 -1.44
N ARG A 312 21.57 8.70 -0.67
CA ARG A 312 21.63 7.26 -0.97
C ARG A 312 20.23 6.74 -1.27
N TRP A 313 20.11 5.97 -2.33
CA TRP A 313 18.86 5.30 -2.69
C TRP A 313 19.13 4.03 -3.52
N TRP A 314 18.10 3.23 -3.71
CA TRP A 314 18.16 1.99 -4.48
C TRP A 314 17.06 1.94 -5.52
N ARG A 315 17.31 1.17 -6.58
CA ARG A 315 16.27 0.78 -7.53
C ARG A 315 16.31 -0.70 -7.86
N MET A 316 15.13 -1.23 -8.15
CA MET A 316 14.96 -2.50 -8.84
C MET A 316 14.95 -2.25 -10.35
N VAL A 317 15.80 -2.96 -11.09
CA VAL A 317 16.02 -2.76 -12.52
C VAL A 317 15.63 -4.02 -13.28
N SER A 318 14.86 -3.82 -14.35
CA SER A 318 14.47 -4.87 -15.27
C SER A 318 15.70 -5.47 -15.94
N ALA A 319 15.73 -6.80 -16.04
CA ALA A 319 16.79 -7.48 -16.77
C ALA A 319 16.56 -7.54 -18.28
N THR A 320 15.33 -7.28 -18.73
CA THR A 320 14.91 -7.55 -20.11
C THR A 320 14.22 -6.36 -20.77
N GLY A 321 13.46 -5.56 -20.00
CA GLY A 321 12.70 -4.44 -20.54
C GLY A 321 13.46 -3.12 -20.54
N LYS A 322 13.24 -2.37 -21.62
CA LYS A 322 13.76 -1.03 -21.82
C LYS A 322 12.63 -0.09 -22.26
N ASN A 323 12.76 1.19 -21.96
CA ASN A 323 11.91 2.20 -22.57
C ASN A 323 12.32 2.46 -24.04
N LYS A 324 11.61 3.37 -24.70
CA LYS A 324 11.84 3.72 -26.11
C LYS A 324 13.21 4.36 -26.38
N ASP A 325 13.89 4.85 -25.34
CA ASP A 325 15.24 5.41 -25.42
C ASP A 325 16.34 4.38 -25.11
N GLY A 326 15.96 3.12 -24.88
CA GLY A 326 16.91 2.05 -24.59
C GLY A 326 17.40 2.00 -23.14
N HIS A 327 16.86 2.82 -22.24
CA HIS A 327 17.15 2.77 -20.81
C HIS A 327 16.40 1.60 -20.16
N ALA A 328 17.05 0.88 -19.24
CA ALA A 328 16.42 -0.24 -18.54
C ALA A 328 15.30 0.25 -17.62
N ARG A 329 14.10 -0.32 -17.77
CA ARG A 329 12.95 0.05 -16.93
C ARG A 329 13.24 -0.30 -15.47
N SER A 330 12.87 0.57 -14.54
CA SER A 330 13.17 0.39 -13.13
C SER A 330 12.17 1.08 -12.21
N TYR A 331 12.24 0.73 -10.94
CA TYR A 331 11.52 1.41 -9.87
C TYR A 331 12.50 1.77 -8.77
N GLU A 332 12.57 3.05 -8.42
CA GLU A 332 13.27 3.52 -7.22
C GLU A 332 12.45 3.18 -5.99
N ILE A 333 13.13 2.73 -4.94
CA ILE A 333 12.55 2.55 -3.61
C ILE A 333 12.77 3.84 -2.85
N VAL A 334 11.68 4.50 -2.47
CA VAL A 334 11.67 5.78 -1.74
C VAL A 334 11.07 5.54 -0.35
N PRO A 335 11.89 5.21 0.67
CA PRO A 335 11.41 5.04 2.04
C PRO A 335 10.72 6.31 2.54
N GLY A 336 9.62 6.15 3.26
CA GLY A 336 9.02 7.27 4.00
C GLY A 336 9.82 7.62 5.26
N PRO A 337 9.37 8.61 6.03
CA PRO A 337 9.93 8.91 7.34
C PRO A 337 9.89 7.67 8.24
N THR A 338 10.99 7.39 8.92
CA THR A 338 11.13 6.20 9.78
C THR A 338 11.77 6.60 11.12
N ASN A 339 11.16 6.15 12.21
CA ASN A 339 11.76 6.13 13.54
C ASN A 339 12.14 4.69 13.86
N LYS A 340 13.34 4.29 13.45
CA LYS A 340 13.84 2.93 13.68
C LYS A 340 13.89 2.62 15.17
N HIS A 341 13.34 1.48 15.57
CA HIS A 341 13.51 0.87 16.88
C HIS A 341 14.48 -0.31 16.77
N PRO A 342 15.80 -0.13 16.98
CA PRO A 342 16.82 -1.17 16.72
C PRO A 342 16.94 -2.22 17.86
N GLY A 343 15.84 -2.50 18.57
CA GLY A 343 15.80 -3.45 19.70
C GLY A 343 15.97 -4.92 19.31
N ARG A 344 15.62 -5.28 18.07
CA ARG A 344 15.86 -6.60 17.47
C ARG A 344 16.77 -6.47 16.25
N SER A 345 17.49 -7.52 15.87
CA SER A 345 18.43 -7.46 14.74
C SER A 345 17.72 -7.24 13.39
N PHE A 346 16.50 -7.77 13.21
CA PHE A 346 15.67 -7.56 12.02
C PHE A 346 15.08 -6.16 11.90
N THR A 347 15.11 -5.33 12.94
CA THR A 347 14.60 -3.94 12.90
C THR A 347 15.69 -2.89 12.71
N LYS A 348 16.96 -3.30 12.55
CA LYS A 348 18.11 -2.37 12.49
C LYS A 348 18.24 -1.61 11.18
N HIS A 349 17.73 -2.16 10.07
CA HIS A 349 17.88 -1.56 8.76
C HIS A 349 16.56 -1.17 8.12
N ASP A 350 16.60 -0.15 7.26
CA ASP A 350 15.43 0.33 6.51
C ASP A 350 15.06 -0.62 5.36
N LEU A 351 16.06 -1.29 4.76
CA LEU A 351 15.90 -2.16 3.61
C LEU A 351 16.70 -3.45 3.76
N TYR A 352 16.13 -4.53 3.26
CA TYR A 352 16.82 -5.81 3.07
C TYR A 352 16.58 -6.32 1.65
N PHE A 353 17.61 -6.88 1.04
CA PHE A 353 17.54 -7.59 -0.23
C PHE A 353 17.95 -9.05 0.00
N THR A 354 17.02 -9.98 -0.21
CA THR A 354 17.28 -11.44 -0.14
C THR A 354 17.09 -12.08 -1.51
N ASP A 355 17.69 -13.25 -1.76
CA ASP A 355 17.31 -14.05 -2.93
C ASP A 355 15.97 -14.75 -2.67
N TYR A 356 15.15 -14.94 -3.70
CA TYR A 356 13.84 -15.55 -3.52
C TYR A 356 13.93 -16.97 -2.96
N ARG A 357 13.41 -17.15 -1.75
CA ARG A 357 13.03 -18.46 -1.19
C ARG A 357 11.52 -18.51 -0.98
N LYS A 358 10.91 -19.65 -1.32
CA LYS A 358 9.45 -19.84 -1.21
C LYS A 358 8.96 -19.72 0.23
N CYS A 359 9.73 -20.21 1.20
CA CYS A 359 9.33 -20.25 2.60
C CYS A 359 9.58 -18.94 3.35
N GLU A 360 10.42 -18.03 2.83
CA GLU A 360 10.73 -16.74 3.45
C GLU A 360 9.62 -15.73 3.14
N GLN A 361 8.67 -15.58 4.07
CA GLN A 361 7.42 -14.86 3.85
C GLN A 361 7.17 -13.71 4.83
N PHE A 362 7.66 -13.81 6.07
CA PHE A 362 7.49 -12.81 7.13
C PHE A 362 8.84 -12.33 7.66
N ALA A 363 8.97 -11.05 7.98
CA ALA A 363 10.28 -10.44 8.27
C ALA A 363 10.87 -10.88 9.64
N SER A 364 10.02 -11.33 10.55
CA SER A 364 10.35 -11.94 11.84
C SER A 364 9.38 -13.09 12.10
N ASN A 365 9.74 -14.00 13.01
CA ASN A 365 8.88 -15.09 13.46
C ASN A 365 8.21 -15.80 12.27
N ASN A 366 9.01 -16.16 11.26
CA ASN A 366 8.51 -16.70 10.01
C ASN A 366 7.88 -18.08 10.22
N ILE A 367 6.56 -18.10 10.31
CA ILE A 367 5.72 -19.30 10.54
C ILE A 367 5.64 -20.27 9.36
N ARG A 368 6.28 -19.97 8.23
CA ARG A 368 6.27 -20.87 7.07
C ARG A 368 7.39 -21.88 7.20
N ASN A 369 7.09 -23.14 6.89
CA ASN A 369 8.06 -24.23 6.98
C ASN A 369 9.25 -24.02 6.01
N CYS A 370 10.40 -23.66 6.56
CA CYS A 370 11.68 -23.52 5.85
C CYS A 370 12.62 -24.73 6.04
N GLY A 371 12.16 -25.80 6.71
CA GLY A 371 12.99 -26.91 7.15
C GLY A 371 13.60 -26.71 8.54
N THR A 372 14.16 -27.77 9.09
CA THR A 372 14.75 -27.79 10.44
C THR A 372 15.93 -26.83 10.54
N ASN A 373 15.99 -26.04 11.62
CA ASN A 373 17.04 -25.05 11.90
C ASN A 373 17.18 -23.92 10.87
N ALA A 374 16.20 -23.76 9.96
CA ALA A 374 16.18 -22.61 9.07
C ALA A 374 15.97 -21.33 9.89
N PRO A 375 16.68 -20.23 9.55
CA PRO A 375 16.41 -18.94 10.19
C PRO A 375 14.99 -18.46 9.89
N ASP A 376 14.43 -17.66 10.81
CA ASP A 376 13.04 -17.22 10.79
C ASP A 376 12.87 -15.69 10.70
N SER A 377 13.95 -14.96 10.42
CA SER A 377 13.94 -13.50 10.29
C SER A 377 14.84 -12.99 9.17
N VAL A 378 14.48 -11.82 8.63
CA VAL A 378 15.10 -11.24 7.42
C VAL A 378 16.58 -10.89 7.60
N ASP A 379 17.01 -10.51 8.80
CA ASP A 379 18.42 -10.22 9.08
C ASP A 379 19.31 -11.47 9.03
N LYS A 380 18.73 -12.66 9.26
CA LYS A 380 19.46 -13.92 9.19
C LYS A 380 19.50 -14.50 7.79
N TRP A 381 18.51 -14.19 6.97
CA TRP A 381 18.50 -14.56 5.55
C TRP A 381 19.54 -13.78 4.77
N VAL A 382 19.76 -12.50 5.10
CA VAL A 382 20.88 -11.72 4.53
C VAL A 382 22.22 -12.26 5.02
N ASN A 383 22.71 -13.29 4.33
CA ASN A 383 23.92 -14.02 4.67
C ASN A 383 24.99 -13.93 3.56
N GLY A 384 24.71 -13.13 2.52
CA GLY A 384 25.63 -12.86 1.41
C GLY A 384 25.48 -13.82 0.23
N GLU A 385 24.36 -14.55 0.13
CA GLU A 385 24.03 -15.33 -1.06
C GLU A 385 23.92 -14.45 -2.31
N PRO A 386 24.17 -14.99 -3.53
CA PRO A 386 23.97 -14.23 -4.76
C PRO A 386 22.49 -13.92 -5.05
N LEU A 387 22.19 -12.68 -5.43
CA LEU A 387 20.85 -12.26 -5.83
C LEU A 387 20.55 -12.64 -7.28
N LYS A 388 19.73 -13.68 -7.49
CA LYS A 388 19.28 -14.16 -8.81
C LYS A 388 17.83 -13.76 -9.11
N ASN A 389 16.99 -13.74 -8.09
CA ASN A 389 15.61 -13.26 -8.07
C ASN A 389 15.42 -12.44 -6.80
N PRO A 390 15.84 -11.15 -6.80
CA PRO A 390 15.86 -10.35 -5.59
C PRO A 390 14.47 -10.07 -5.04
N ILE A 391 14.30 -10.26 -3.74
CA ILE A 391 13.15 -9.82 -2.94
C ILE A 391 13.56 -8.58 -2.16
N THR A 392 12.72 -7.55 -2.20
CA THR A 392 12.91 -6.33 -1.43
C THR A 392 12.02 -6.37 -0.20
N TRP A 393 12.63 -6.16 0.96
CA TRP A 393 11.94 -5.96 2.22
C TRP A 393 12.13 -4.50 2.64
N VAL A 394 11.04 -3.81 2.97
CA VAL A 394 11.08 -2.42 3.44
C VAL A 394 10.61 -2.39 4.88
N ASN A 395 11.34 -1.72 5.76
CA ASN A 395 11.03 -1.52 7.17
C ASN A 395 10.82 -0.04 7.44
N ILE A 396 9.63 0.34 7.92
CA ILE A 396 9.33 1.69 8.36
C ILE A 396 8.88 1.64 9.82
N GLY A 397 9.62 2.32 10.69
CA GLY A 397 9.35 2.42 12.12
C GLY A 397 8.60 3.70 12.49
N PHE A 398 7.83 3.64 13.56
CA PHE A 398 7.17 4.78 14.19
C PHE A 398 7.25 4.56 15.70
N HIS A 399 7.82 5.53 16.42
CA HIS A 399 7.84 5.50 17.88
C HIS A 399 6.68 6.34 18.38
N HIS A 400 5.71 5.67 19.00
CA HIS A 400 4.49 6.28 19.48
C HIS A 400 4.63 6.64 20.96
N ILE A 401 4.97 7.90 21.20
CA ILE A 401 4.75 8.54 22.50
C ILE A 401 3.34 9.13 22.44
N ALA A 402 2.44 8.54 23.20
CA ALA A 402 1.02 8.92 23.18
C ALA A 402 0.83 10.41 23.52
N ARG A 403 -0.24 11.00 23.00
CA ARG A 403 -0.71 12.34 23.39
C ARG A 403 -2.17 12.27 23.81
N ASP A 404 -2.68 13.33 24.44
CA ASP A 404 -4.09 13.39 24.85
C ASP A 404 -5.06 13.18 23.67
N GLU A 405 -4.70 13.66 22.48
CA GLU A 405 -5.49 13.49 21.26
C GLU A 405 -5.55 12.04 20.75
N ASP A 406 -4.68 11.15 21.23
CA ASP A 406 -4.64 9.75 20.83
C ASP A 406 -5.58 8.86 21.66
N GLN A 407 -6.28 9.44 22.66
CA GLN A 407 -7.36 8.76 23.37
C GLN A 407 -8.49 8.35 22.42
N GLN A 408 -9.23 7.31 22.79
CA GLN A 408 -10.17 6.66 21.89
C GLN A 408 -11.27 7.61 21.34
N PRO A 409 -11.48 7.66 20.01
CA PRO A 409 -10.72 6.97 18.96
C PRO A 409 -9.41 7.69 18.60
N MET A 410 -8.32 6.93 18.50
CA MET A 410 -7.01 7.44 18.12
C MET A 410 -7.00 7.92 16.65
N PRO A 411 -6.52 9.12 16.33
CA PRO A 411 -6.32 9.56 14.95
C PRO A 411 -5.40 8.61 14.17
N VAL A 412 -5.61 8.48 12.86
CA VAL A 412 -4.79 7.58 12.02
C VAL A 412 -3.38 8.16 11.87
N HIS A 413 -2.38 7.39 12.29
CA HIS A 413 -0.98 7.62 11.95
C HIS A 413 -0.60 6.80 10.70
N TRP A 414 0.06 7.41 9.72
CA TRP A 414 0.46 6.73 8.48
C TRP A 414 1.97 6.48 8.41
N GLN A 415 2.34 5.23 8.15
CA GLN A 415 3.71 4.81 7.80
C GLN A 415 3.69 4.20 6.40
N GLY A 416 4.77 4.36 5.64
CA GLY A 416 4.83 3.78 4.30
C GLY A 416 6.04 4.19 3.50
N PHE A 417 6.05 3.81 2.24
CA PHE A 417 7.08 4.14 1.27
C PHE A 417 6.47 4.23 -0.13
N GLN A 418 7.26 4.72 -1.09
CA GLN A 418 6.87 4.76 -2.49
C GLN A 418 7.83 3.94 -3.37
N LEU A 419 7.29 3.40 -4.46
CA LEU A 419 8.04 2.93 -5.61
C LEU A 419 7.85 3.96 -6.73
N ALA A 420 8.89 4.74 -7.01
CA ALA A 420 8.85 5.75 -8.06
C ALA A 420 9.31 5.14 -9.39
N ALA A 421 8.49 5.28 -10.44
CA ALA A 421 8.84 4.82 -11.78
C ALA A 421 10.10 5.53 -12.27
N ARG A 422 11.10 4.77 -12.73
CA ARG A 422 12.35 5.28 -13.31
C ARG A 422 12.64 4.60 -14.62
N ASP A 423 12.73 5.40 -15.69
CA ASP A 423 12.96 4.89 -17.04
C ASP A 423 11.90 3.87 -17.49
N VAL A 424 10.70 3.86 -16.88
CA VAL A 424 9.59 2.97 -17.29
C VAL A 424 9.08 3.39 -18.67
N THR A 425 8.92 4.70 -18.86
CA THR A 425 8.65 5.37 -20.14
C THR A 425 9.83 6.24 -20.54
N ALA A 426 9.90 6.64 -21.81
CA ALA A 426 10.95 7.53 -22.34
C ALA A 426 10.77 8.97 -21.83
N MET A 427 9.52 9.43 -21.79
CA MET A 427 9.12 10.71 -21.23
C MET A 427 8.10 10.52 -20.13
N ASN A 428 7.75 11.60 -19.43
CA ASN A 428 6.60 11.63 -18.55
C ASN A 428 5.37 11.01 -19.29
N PRO A 429 4.73 9.97 -18.74
CA PRO A 429 3.61 9.27 -19.40
C PRO A 429 2.37 10.16 -19.61
N LEU A 430 2.33 11.32 -18.97
CA LEU A 430 1.25 12.30 -19.02
C LEU A 430 1.61 13.52 -19.89
N THR A 431 2.73 13.48 -20.62
CA THR A 431 3.20 14.56 -21.49
C THR A 431 2.10 14.97 -22.49
N PRO A 432 1.73 16.27 -22.57
CA PRO A 432 0.82 16.79 -23.59
C PRO A 432 1.32 16.52 -25.02
N ALA A 433 0.39 16.44 -25.97
CA ALA A 433 0.73 16.21 -27.38
C ALA A 433 1.73 17.26 -27.92
N ASP A 434 1.53 18.53 -27.59
CA ASP A 434 2.39 19.65 -28.01
C ASP A 434 3.84 19.53 -27.51
N LEU A 435 4.08 18.77 -26.43
CA LEU A 435 5.40 18.56 -25.83
C LEU A 435 5.99 17.19 -26.19
N ALA A 436 5.29 16.36 -26.97
CA ALA A 436 5.70 14.98 -27.23
C ALA A 436 7.01 14.85 -28.01
N GLY A 437 7.43 15.89 -28.74
CA GLY A 437 8.71 15.95 -29.44
C GLY A 437 9.91 16.30 -28.54
N GLN A 438 9.68 16.74 -27.30
CA GLN A 438 10.71 17.25 -26.40
C GLN A 438 11.39 16.14 -25.58
N ASN A 439 11.80 15.07 -26.25
CA ASN A 439 12.49 13.96 -25.60
C ASN A 439 14.00 14.20 -25.55
N GLY A 440 14.53 14.55 -24.37
CA GLY A 440 15.95 14.84 -24.17
C GLY A 440 16.25 16.33 -24.25
N ARG A 441 17.10 16.75 -25.21
CA ARG A 441 17.40 18.19 -25.38
C ARG A 441 16.19 18.91 -25.97
N TYR A 442 15.69 19.88 -25.23
CA TYR A 442 14.74 20.89 -25.69
C TYR A 442 15.55 22.09 -26.21
N GLU A 443 15.26 22.55 -27.42
CA GLU A 443 15.78 23.81 -27.97
C GLU A 443 14.91 24.99 -27.54
#